data_AF-C6C608-F1
#
_entry.id   AF-C6C608-F1
#
_cell.length_a   1.000
_cell.length_b   1.000
_cell.length_c   1.000
_cell.angle_alpha   90.00
_cell.angle_beta   90.00
_cell.angle_gamma   90.00
#
_symmetry.space_group_name_H-M   'P 1'
#
loop_
_entity.id
_entity.type
_entity.pdbx_description
1 polymer ?
#
loop_
_entity_poly.entity_id
_entity_poly.type
_entity_poly.pdbx_seq_one_letter_code
_entity_poly.pdbx_strand_id
1 'polypeptide(L)'
;MNYQLITTDDGLSEVCSQARRMPQVALDTEFVRTRTYYPQLGLIQLFDGERLSLIDPLSITVWQPFCDLLLDPAVTKYLHAGSEDLEVFLNAFGLLPTPFVDTQILVAFLGKPLSYGFAALVADYMQVTLDKSESRTDWLARPLSEKQCQYAAADVYYLLPMAIRLVEETTSAGWWEAALDECRQLCQRKQDVLAPEQAYREIGNAWQLKGRHLACLQKLADWRLRKARERDSAVNFIVREEHLGQVARYLPGSLGELGALGLSGPEIRYHGKTLLELVAETQTMDAAEYPEPVINLIDYPGYKKAFREIKDLVQQQAERSGLSAELLASRRQINRLLSWHWKLAPQTHVPELLSGWRGRLFGEPLKGILANYI
;
A
#
# COMPACT_ATOMS: atom_id res chain seq x y z
N MET A 1 -3.07 -13.76 -29.16
CA MET A 1 -2.40 -13.89 -27.85
C MET A 1 -2.71 -15.28 -27.33
N ASN A 2 -1.71 -16.15 -27.19
CA ASN A 2 -1.87 -17.48 -26.64
C ASN A 2 -1.38 -17.47 -25.20
N TYR A 3 -2.12 -18.10 -24.30
CA TYR A 3 -1.75 -18.25 -22.90
C TYR A 3 -1.86 -19.72 -22.48
N GLN A 4 -1.14 -20.08 -21.42
CA GLN A 4 -1.28 -21.37 -20.74
C GLN A 4 -1.81 -21.15 -19.32
N LEU A 5 -2.70 -22.03 -18.87
CA LEU A 5 -3.17 -22.06 -17.49
C LEU A 5 -2.31 -23.04 -16.68
N ILE A 6 -1.71 -22.57 -15.60
CA ILE A 6 -0.82 -23.32 -14.72
C ILE A 6 -1.56 -23.63 -13.42
N THR A 7 -1.84 -24.91 -13.20
CA THR A 7 -2.61 -25.43 -12.04
C THR A 7 -1.89 -26.54 -11.28
N THR A 8 -0.58 -26.71 -11.53
CA THR A 8 0.22 -27.76 -10.90
C THR A 8 1.59 -27.21 -10.50
N ASP A 9 2.16 -27.77 -9.43
CA ASP A 9 3.49 -27.39 -8.92
C ASP A 9 4.58 -27.61 -9.99
N ASP A 10 4.53 -28.72 -10.73
CA ASP A 10 5.47 -29.01 -11.83
C ASP A 10 5.35 -27.97 -12.97
N GLY A 11 4.11 -27.60 -13.32
CA GLY A 11 3.86 -26.55 -14.31
C GLY A 11 4.42 -25.20 -13.87
N LEU A 12 4.28 -24.84 -12.59
CA LEU A 12 4.86 -23.62 -12.04
C LEU A 12 6.39 -23.66 -12.08
N SER A 13 6.99 -24.79 -11.70
CA SER A 13 8.44 -24.97 -11.71
C SER A 13 9.03 -24.80 -13.12
N GLU A 14 8.39 -25.37 -14.14
CA GLU A 14 8.81 -25.24 -15.55
C GLU A 14 8.72 -23.78 -16.03
N VAL A 15 7.59 -23.11 -15.76
CA VAL A 15 7.40 -21.70 -16.13
C VAL A 15 8.45 -20.81 -15.47
N CYS A 16 8.71 -20.99 -14.17
CA CYS A 16 9.72 -20.20 -13.46
C CYS A 16 11.13 -20.48 -13.99
N SER A 17 11.46 -21.75 -14.26
CA SER A 17 12.77 -22.14 -14.80
C SER A 17 13.05 -21.52 -16.17
N GLN A 18 12.04 -21.37 -17.02
CA GLN A 18 12.17 -20.66 -18.28
C GLN A 18 12.27 -19.15 -18.07
N ALA A 19 11.37 -18.56 -17.28
CA ALA A 19 11.33 -17.13 -17.03
C ALA A 19 12.67 -16.59 -16.49
N ARG A 20 13.37 -17.39 -15.66
CA ARG A 20 14.72 -17.08 -15.13
C ARG A 20 15.83 -17.03 -16.18
N ARG A 21 15.58 -17.52 -17.40
CA ARG A 21 16.52 -17.40 -18.54
C ARG A 21 16.34 -16.09 -19.31
N MET A 22 15.24 -15.39 -19.06
CA MET A 22 14.93 -14.11 -19.68
C MET A 22 15.42 -12.96 -18.80
N PRO A 23 15.83 -11.81 -19.37
CA PRO A 23 16.33 -10.68 -18.59
C PRO A 23 15.24 -9.95 -17.81
N GLN A 24 13.97 -10.23 -18.11
CA GLN A 24 12.82 -9.51 -17.58
C GLN A 24 11.52 -10.28 -17.77
N VAL A 25 10.56 -9.98 -16.91
CA VAL A 25 9.18 -10.48 -16.97
C VAL A 25 8.19 -9.37 -16.64
N ALA A 26 7.01 -9.43 -17.25
CA ALA A 26 5.84 -8.68 -16.82
C ALA A 26 5.02 -9.56 -15.88
N LEU A 27 4.55 -8.95 -14.79
CA LEU A 27 3.70 -9.57 -13.78
C LEU A 27 2.45 -8.72 -13.58
N ASP A 28 1.39 -9.39 -13.17
CA ASP A 28 0.15 -8.78 -12.70
C ASP A 28 -0.55 -9.77 -11.75
N THR A 29 -1.53 -9.31 -10.97
CA THR A 29 -2.34 -10.19 -10.12
C THR A 29 -3.81 -9.85 -10.18
N GLU A 30 -4.65 -10.86 -10.01
CA GLU A 30 -6.08 -10.68 -9.78
C GLU A 30 -6.44 -11.18 -8.39
N PHE A 31 -7.20 -10.37 -7.64
CA PHE A 31 -7.60 -10.70 -6.28
C PHE A 31 -8.96 -10.08 -5.94
N VAL A 32 -9.59 -10.61 -4.89
CA VAL A 32 -10.83 -10.05 -4.34
C VAL A 32 -10.60 -9.53 -2.93
N ARG A 33 -11.18 -8.35 -2.65
CA ARG A 33 -11.28 -7.79 -1.29
C ARG A 33 -12.72 -7.93 -0.81
N THR A 34 -12.96 -8.92 0.03
CA THR A 34 -14.29 -9.18 0.58
C THR A 34 -14.38 -8.65 2.01
N ARG A 35 -14.45 -9.55 2.99
CA ARG A 35 -14.42 -9.22 4.42
C ARG A 35 -13.10 -9.59 5.07
N THR A 36 -12.19 -10.17 4.30
CA THR A 36 -10.88 -10.63 4.77
C THR A 36 -9.97 -9.46 5.12
N TYR A 37 -9.01 -9.71 6.01
CA TYR A 37 -7.97 -8.73 6.30
C TYR A 37 -6.94 -8.72 5.16
N TYR A 38 -6.60 -9.91 4.66
CA TYR A 38 -5.69 -10.08 3.53
C TYR A 38 -6.49 -10.19 2.22
N PRO A 39 -6.05 -9.55 1.12
CA PRO A 39 -6.64 -9.78 -0.20
C PRO A 39 -6.55 -11.26 -0.58
N GLN A 40 -7.63 -11.82 -1.12
CA GLN A 40 -7.64 -13.21 -1.55
C GLN A 40 -7.15 -13.30 -2.99
N LEU A 41 -5.96 -13.87 -3.18
CA LEU A 41 -5.31 -14.04 -4.48
C LEU A 41 -6.08 -15.03 -5.35
N GLY A 42 -6.54 -14.56 -6.50
CA GLY A 42 -7.33 -15.31 -7.48
C GLY A 42 -6.53 -15.74 -8.70
N LEU A 43 -5.53 -14.96 -9.13
CA LEU A 43 -4.65 -15.31 -10.26
C LEU A 43 -3.33 -14.55 -10.17
N ILE A 44 -2.25 -15.13 -10.70
CA ILE A 44 -1.01 -14.43 -11.01
C ILE A 44 -0.74 -14.56 -12.50
N GLN A 45 -0.40 -13.47 -13.15
CA GLN A 45 -0.07 -13.44 -14.56
C GLN A 45 1.43 -13.24 -14.73
N LEU A 46 2.04 -13.97 -15.67
CA LEU A 46 3.45 -13.85 -15.99
C LEU A 46 3.65 -13.90 -17.50
N PHE A 47 4.39 -12.93 -18.03
CA PHE A 47 4.86 -12.95 -19.41
C PHE A 47 6.35 -12.67 -19.48
N ASP A 48 7.11 -13.57 -20.07
CA ASP A 48 8.57 -13.47 -20.21
C ASP A 48 9.03 -12.98 -21.61
N GLY A 49 8.07 -12.67 -22.49
CA GLY A 49 8.29 -12.30 -23.89
C GLY A 49 8.03 -13.44 -24.87
N GLU A 50 8.05 -14.69 -24.41
CA GLU A 50 7.82 -15.89 -25.21
C GLU A 50 6.59 -16.68 -24.74
N ARG A 51 6.50 -16.96 -23.44
CA ARG A 51 5.38 -17.69 -22.81
C ARG A 51 4.60 -16.78 -21.87
N LEU A 52 3.29 -16.77 -22.10
CA LEU A 52 2.31 -16.10 -21.26
C LEU A 52 1.61 -17.16 -20.40
N SER A 53 1.75 -17.04 -19.09
CA SER A 53 1.24 -18.00 -18.12
C SER A 53 0.24 -17.33 -17.17
N LEU A 54 -0.90 -17.97 -16.97
CA LEU A 54 -1.89 -17.64 -15.97
C LEU A 54 -1.78 -18.69 -14.86
N ILE A 55 -1.31 -18.30 -13.68
CA ILE A 55 -0.99 -19.20 -12.58
C ILE A 55 -2.15 -19.16 -11.59
N ASP A 56 -2.85 -20.29 -11.44
CA ASP A 56 -3.98 -20.44 -10.52
C ASP A 56 -3.47 -20.78 -9.10
N PRO A 57 -3.50 -19.82 -8.17
CA PRO A 57 -2.90 -19.98 -6.85
C PRO A 57 -3.60 -21.03 -5.98
N LEU A 58 -4.86 -21.39 -6.27
CA LEU A 58 -5.66 -22.29 -5.44
C LEU A 58 -5.20 -23.75 -5.53
N SER A 59 -4.43 -24.08 -6.58
CA SER A 59 -3.97 -25.43 -6.88
C SER A 59 -2.47 -25.63 -6.67
N ILE A 60 -1.73 -24.56 -6.42
CA ILE A 60 -0.28 -24.58 -6.17
C ILE A 60 -0.01 -24.73 -4.68
N THR A 61 0.87 -25.66 -4.33
CA THR A 61 1.33 -25.87 -2.95
C THR A 61 2.81 -25.57 -2.75
N VAL A 62 3.62 -25.61 -3.82
CA VAL A 62 5.07 -25.36 -3.76
C VAL A 62 5.43 -24.09 -4.53
N TRP A 63 5.51 -22.97 -3.82
CA TRP A 63 5.79 -21.65 -4.40
C TRP A 63 7.26 -21.28 -4.56
N GLN A 64 8.18 -22.10 -4.02
CA GLN A 64 9.61 -21.78 -4.02
C GLN A 64 10.17 -21.40 -5.41
N PRO A 65 9.81 -22.06 -6.53
CA PRO A 65 10.30 -21.65 -7.85
C PRO A 65 9.89 -20.22 -8.24
N PHE A 66 8.67 -19.81 -7.87
CA PHE A 66 8.18 -18.45 -8.11
C PHE A 66 8.87 -17.45 -7.20
N CYS A 67 9.04 -17.78 -5.91
CA CYS A 67 9.81 -16.97 -4.97
C CYS A 67 11.26 -16.75 -5.45
N ASP A 68 11.91 -17.79 -5.96
CA ASP A 68 13.26 -17.71 -6.52
C ASP A 68 13.33 -16.77 -7.73
N LEU A 69 12.33 -16.83 -8.64
CA LEU A 69 12.20 -15.90 -9.76
C LEU A 69 12.00 -14.45 -9.28
N LEU A 70 11.11 -14.23 -8.31
CA LEU A 70 10.84 -12.90 -7.77
C LEU A 70 12.09 -12.27 -7.13
N LEU A 71 12.98 -13.08 -6.56
CA LEU A 71 14.23 -12.63 -5.96
C LEU A 71 15.44 -12.64 -6.91
N ASP A 72 15.30 -13.16 -8.13
CA ASP A 72 16.43 -13.29 -9.06
C ASP A 72 16.90 -11.90 -9.54
N PRO A 73 18.13 -11.46 -9.18
CA PRO A 73 18.61 -10.14 -9.56
C PRO A 73 18.91 -10.00 -11.06
N ALA A 74 19.02 -11.11 -11.79
CA ALA A 74 19.23 -11.12 -13.24
C ALA A 74 17.92 -10.88 -14.02
N VAL A 75 16.76 -10.97 -13.36
CA VAL A 75 15.45 -10.82 -14.00
C VAL A 75 14.74 -9.58 -13.45
N THR A 76 14.45 -8.60 -14.30
CA THR A 76 13.64 -7.44 -13.89
C THR A 76 12.16 -7.77 -13.89
N LYS A 77 11.47 -7.49 -12.77
CA LYS A 77 10.02 -7.70 -12.62
C LYS A 77 9.29 -6.38 -12.86
N TYR A 78 8.52 -6.31 -13.94
CA TYR A 78 7.68 -5.16 -14.27
C TYR A 78 6.23 -5.39 -13.84
N LEU A 79 5.65 -4.38 -13.19
CA LEU A 79 4.20 -4.28 -12.97
C LEU A 79 3.72 -2.89 -13.41
N HIS A 80 2.41 -2.68 -13.43
CA HIS A 80 1.81 -1.37 -13.62
C HIS A 80 0.89 -1.04 -12.47
N ALA A 81 1.11 0.09 -11.80
CA ALA A 81 0.32 0.50 -10.63
C ALA A 81 0.38 -0.56 -9.50
N GLY A 82 1.55 -1.16 -9.30
CA GLY A 82 1.76 -2.41 -8.56
C GLY A 82 1.60 -2.33 -7.05
N SER A 83 1.09 -1.21 -6.50
CA SER A 83 0.97 -1.00 -5.06
C SER A 83 0.16 -2.11 -4.37
N GLU A 84 -0.92 -2.55 -5.00
CA GLU A 84 -1.78 -3.60 -4.45
C GLU A 84 -1.18 -4.99 -4.67
N ASP A 85 -0.53 -5.24 -5.80
CA ASP A 85 0.20 -6.48 -6.08
C ASP A 85 1.34 -6.72 -5.09
N LEU A 86 2.06 -5.68 -4.70
CA LEU A 86 3.10 -5.79 -3.66
C LEU A 86 2.51 -6.22 -2.31
N GLU A 87 1.30 -5.76 -1.97
CA GLU A 87 0.61 -6.21 -0.76
C GLU A 87 0.20 -7.69 -0.88
N VAL A 88 -0.31 -8.09 -2.05
CA VAL A 88 -0.64 -9.49 -2.36
C VAL A 88 0.60 -10.38 -2.23
N PHE A 89 1.74 -9.99 -2.79
CA PHE A 89 2.99 -10.76 -2.72
C PHE A 89 3.53 -10.88 -1.30
N LEU A 90 3.49 -9.80 -0.50
CA LEU A 90 3.87 -9.88 0.91
C LEU A 90 2.99 -10.87 1.68
N ASN A 91 1.68 -10.86 1.42
CA ASN A 91 0.75 -11.74 2.13
C ASN A 91 0.88 -13.19 1.68
N ALA A 92 1.04 -13.44 0.39
CA ALA A 92 1.13 -14.79 -0.18
C ALA A 92 2.51 -15.43 0.02
N PHE A 93 3.59 -14.64 -0.05
CA PHE A 93 4.96 -15.16 -0.15
C PHE A 93 5.92 -14.61 0.92
N GLY A 94 5.52 -13.60 1.70
CA GLY A 94 6.39 -12.97 2.69
C GLY A 94 7.55 -12.18 2.11
N LEU A 95 7.54 -11.90 0.80
CA LEU A 95 8.61 -11.21 0.09
C LEU A 95 8.06 -10.28 -0.99
N LEU A 96 8.91 -9.37 -1.46
CA LEU A 96 8.64 -8.50 -2.59
C LEU A 96 9.60 -8.81 -3.76
N PRO A 97 9.15 -8.63 -5.01
CA PRO A 97 10.03 -8.79 -6.16
C PRO A 97 11.21 -7.82 -6.12
N THR A 98 12.39 -8.29 -6.52
CA THR A 98 13.60 -7.46 -6.67
C THR A 98 14.52 -7.99 -7.77
N PRO A 99 14.97 -7.16 -8.74
CA PRO A 99 14.58 -5.76 -8.95
C PRO A 99 13.13 -5.65 -9.44
N PHE A 100 12.43 -4.64 -8.94
CA PHE A 100 11.05 -4.30 -9.28
C PHE A 100 10.99 -2.92 -9.93
N VAL A 101 10.20 -2.81 -10.99
CA VAL A 101 9.97 -1.54 -11.70
C VAL A 101 8.48 -1.39 -12.00
N ASP A 102 7.91 -0.23 -11.61
CA ASP A 102 6.53 0.11 -11.87
C ASP A 102 6.42 1.04 -13.08
N THR A 103 5.76 0.59 -14.13
CA THR A 103 5.56 1.39 -15.34
C THR A 103 4.67 2.63 -15.12
N GLN A 104 3.78 2.63 -14.12
CA GLN A 104 3.02 3.83 -13.73
C GLN A 104 3.94 4.89 -13.11
N ILE A 105 4.96 4.46 -12.37
CA ILE A 105 6.02 5.37 -11.89
C ILE A 105 6.83 5.90 -13.07
N LEU A 106 7.25 5.05 -14.01
CA LEU A 106 8.03 5.50 -15.17
C LEU A 106 7.30 6.60 -15.96
N VAL A 107 6.02 6.39 -16.29
CA VAL A 107 5.25 7.38 -17.05
C VAL A 107 5.01 8.68 -16.28
N ALA A 108 4.96 8.64 -14.94
CA ALA A 108 4.89 9.84 -14.13
C ALA A 108 6.13 10.72 -14.28
N PHE A 109 7.32 10.11 -14.37
CA PHE A 109 8.57 10.83 -14.69
C PHE A 109 8.63 11.34 -16.13
N LEU A 110 7.77 10.80 -17.01
CA LEU A 110 7.58 11.27 -18.39
C LEU A 110 6.44 12.30 -18.52
N GLY A 111 5.94 12.83 -17.40
CA GLY A 111 4.93 13.90 -17.37
C GLY A 111 3.48 13.43 -17.47
N LYS A 112 3.22 12.12 -17.45
CA LYS A 112 1.84 11.61 -17.33
C LYS A 112 1.34 11.74 -15.89
N PRO A 113 0.01 11.78 -15.66
CA PRO A 113 -0.59 11.77 -14.32
C PRO A 113 -0.08 10.62 -13.45
N LEU A 114 0.00 10.80 -12.12
CA LEU A 114 0.41 9.73 -11.20
C LEU A 114 -0.48 8.50 -11.27
N SER A 115 -1.78 8.69 -11.46
CA SER A 115 -2.76 7.60 -11.61
C SER A 115 -3.02 7.28 -13.09
N TYR A 116 -1.97 7.24 -13.92
CA TYR A 116 -2.13 6.84 -15.32
C TYR A 116 -2.51 5.37 -15.41
N GLY A 117 -3.71 5.07 -15.90
CA GLY A 117 -4.21 3.70 -15.92
C GLY A 117 -3.63 2.87 -17.07
N PHE A 118 -3.49 1.57 -16.84
CA PHE A 118 -2.88 0.64 -17.80
C PHE A 118 -3.55 0.67 -19.19
N ALA A 119 -4.88 0.59 -19.25
CA ALA A 119 -5.59 0.67 -20.52
C ALA A 119 -5.37 1.99 -21.29
N ALA A 120 -5.17 3.11 -20.58
CA ALA A 120 -4.83 4.38 -21.22
C ALA A 120 -3.38 4.36 -21.74
N LEU A 121 -2.46 3.76 -21.00
CA LEU A 121 -1.09 3.54 -21.43
C LEU A 121 -1.02 2.71 -22.73
N VAL A 122 -1.75 1.58 -22.76
CA VAL A 122 -1.80 0.69 -23.92
C VAL A 122 -2.45 1.38 -25.13
N ALA A 123 -3.54 2.13 -24.92
CA ALA A 123 -4.18 2.89 -25.98
C ALA A 123 -3.23 3.95 -26.58
N ASP A 124 -2.53 4.71 -25.74
CA ASP A 124 -1.61 5.76 -26.19
C ASP A 124 -0.42 5.20 -26.97
N TYR A 125 0.25 4.19 -26.42
CA TYR A 125 1.55 3.74 -26.93
C TYR A 125 1.45 2.65 -27.98
N MET A 126 0.43 1.78 -27.88
CA MET A 126 0.23 0.64 -28.77
C MET A 126 -0.95 0.82 -29.73
N GLN A 127 -1.75 1.88 -29.54
CA GLN A 127 -2.97 2.13 -30.34
C GLN A 127 -3.96 0.95 -30.26
N VAL A 128 -4.01 0.30 -29.10
CA VAL A 128 -4.90 -0.83 -28.80
C VAL A 128 -5.87 -0.44 -27.68
N THR A 129 -7.16 -0.64 -27.92
CA THR A 129 -8.20 -0.49 -26.90
C THR A 129 -8.41 -1.81 -26.16
N LEU A 130 -8.09 -1.85 -24.87
CA LEU A 130 -8.38 -3.00 -24.03
C LEU A 130 -9.85 -3.04 -23.62
N ASP A 131 -10.41 -4.26 -23.59
CA ASP A 131 -11.71 -4.51 -22.96
C ASP A 131 -11.55 -4.47 -21.43
N LYS A 132 -12.45 -3.76 -20.75
CA LYS A 132 -12.46 -3.60 -19.28
C LYS A 132 -13.59 -4.39 -18.60
N SER A 133 -14.37 -5.14 -19.38
CA SER A 133 -15.58 -5.81 -18.93
C SER A 133 -15.36 -6.78 -17.76
N GLU A 134 -14.18 -7.37 -17.65
CA GLU A 134 -13.87 -8.40 -16.64
C GLU A 134 -13.13 -7.88 -15.39
N SER A 135 -12.79 -6.57 -15.34
CA SER A 135 -12.01 -5.96 -14.24
C SER A 135 -12.63 -6.04 -12.84
N ARG A 136 -13.93 -6.34 -12.74
CA ARG A 136 -14.68 -6.44 -11.47
C ARG A 136 -15.47 -7.74 -11.39
N THR A 137 -14.80 -8.85 -11.65
CA THR A 137 -15.40 -10.19 -11.62
C THR A 137 -14.92 -11.00 -10.42
N ASP A 138 -15.56 -12.14 -10.19
CA ASP A 138 -15.15 -13.05 -9.11
C ASP A 138 -13.95 -13.88 -9.57
N TRP A 139 -12.76 -13.45 -9.16
CA TRP A 139 -11.49 -14.12 -9.45
C TRP A 139 -11.23 -15.37 -8.62
N LEU A 140 -12.09 -15.69 -7.64
CA LEU A 140 -12.06 -16.96 -6.91
C LEU A 140 -12.97 -18.02 -7.53
N ALA A 141 -13.86 -17.63 -8.45
CA ALA A 141 -14.70 -18.59 -9.16
C ALA A 141 -13.86 -19.56 -9.97
N ARG A 142 -14.26 -20.85 -9.98
CA ARG A 142 -13.62 -21.89 -10.79
C ARG A 142 -14.64 -22.73 -11.56
N PRO A 143 -14.38 -23.07 -12.84
CA PRO A 143 -13.26 -22.55 -13.65
C PRO A 143 -13.43 -21.05 -13.97
N LEU A 144 -12.32 -20.34 -14.19
CA LEU A 144 -12.39 -18.98 -14.75
C LEU A 144 -12.95 -19.05 -16.17
N SER A 145 -13.72 -18.02 -16.56
CA SER A 145 -14.24 -17.94 -17.92
C SER A 145 -13.13 -17.60 -18.92
N GLU A 146 -13.34 -17.94 -20.19
CA GLU A 146 -12.38 -17.59 -21.25
C GLU A 146 -12.14 -16.07 -21.33
N LYS A 147 -13.18 -15.26 -21.12
CA LYS A 147 -13.06 -13.79 -21.11
C LYS A 147 -12.19 -13.29 -19.97
N GLN A 148 -12.38 -13.82 -18.76
CA GLN A 148 -11.53 -13.52 -17.61
C GLN A 148 -10.06 -13.85 -17.91
N CYS A 149 -9.80 -15.04 -18.46
CA CYS A 149 -8.45 -15.43 -18.83
C CYS A 149 -7.84 -14.53 -19.93
N GLN A 150 -8.62 -14.15 -20.94
CA GLN A 150 -8.17 -13.22 -22.00
C GLN A 150 -7.88 -11.83 -21.45
N TYR A 151 -8.72 -11.31 -20.55
CA TYR A 151 -8.50 -10.04 -19.86
C TYR A 151 -7.18 -10.07 -19.07
N ALA A 152 -7.03 -11.04 -18.17
CA ALA A 152 -5.84 -11.16 -17.32
C ALA A 152 -4.56 -11.35 -18.15
N ALA A 153 -4.63 -12.14 -19.23
CA ALA A 153 -3.51 -12.33 -20.12
C ALA A 153 -3.08 -11.03 -20.84
N ALA A 154 -4.04 -10.17 -21.20
CA ALA A 154 -3.74 -8.90 -21.87
C ALA A 154 -2.90 -7.98 -20.99
N ASP A 155 -3.16 -7.98 -19.67
CA ASP A 155 -2.49 -7.09 -18.72
C ASP A 155 -0.97 -7.30 -18.64
N VAL A 156 -0.48 -8.53 -18.84
CA VAL A 156 0.96 -8.79 -18.93
C VAL A 156 1.50 -8.79 -20.36
N TYR A 157 0.69 -9.20 -21.34
CA TYR A 157 1.11 -9.28 -22.74
C TYR A 157 1.48 -7.90 -23.31
N TYR A 158 0.64 -6.89 -23.05
CA TYR A 158 0.91 -5.52 -23.49
C TYR A 158 1.90 -4.80 -22.57
N LEU A 159 2.01 -5.19 -21.30
CA LEU A 159 2.89 -4.55 -20.33
C LEU A 159 4.37 -4.75 -20.66
N LEU A 160 4.80 -5.95 -21.03
CA LEU A 160 6.22 -6.19 -21.27
C LEU A 160 6.85 -5.31 -22.37
N PRO A 161 6.31 -5.25 -23.61
CA PRO A 161 6.85 -4.35 -24.63
C PRO A 161 6.75 -2.88 -24.22
N MET A 162 5.70 -2.52 -23.47
CA MET A 162 5.55 -1.18 -22.91
C MET A 162 6.64 -0.84 -21.91
N ALA A 163 6.94 -1.73 -20.98
CA ALA A 163 7.97 -1.53 -19.98
C ALA A 163 9.33 -1.27 -20.62
N ILE A 164 9.71 -2.05 -21.63
CA ILE A 164 10.97 -1.87 -22.37
C ILE A 164 11.08 -0.46 -22.94
N ARG A 165 10.04 -0.01 -23.64
CA ARG A 165 10.00 1.33 -24.23
C ARG A 165 10.05 2.43 -23.16
N LEU A 166 9.33 2.26 -22.06
CA LEU A 166 9.33 3.24 -20.97
C LEU A 166 10.69 3.34 -20.27
N VAL A 167 11.42 2.24 -20.13
CA VAL A 167 12.79 2.26 -19.60
C VAL A 167 13.70 3.11 -20.50
N GLU A 168 13.63 2.94 -21.81
CA GLU A 168 14.41 3.73 -22.77
C GLU A 168 14.06 5.22 -22.72
N GLU A 169 12.76 5.55 -22.69
CA GLU A 169 12.26 6.93 -22.62
C GLU A 169 12.65 7.60 -21.30
N THR A 170 12.45 6.94 -20.15
CA THR A 170 12.81 7.49 -18.83
C THR A 170 14.34 7.62 -18.67
N THR A 171 15.12 6.73 -19.29
CA THR A 171 16.59 6.84 -19.33
C THR A 171 17.02 8.05 -20.14
N SER A 172 16.45 8.22 -21.33
CA SER A 172 16.77 9.34 -22.22
C SER A 172 16.33 10.70 -21.65
N ALA A 173 15.25 10.72 -20.86
CA ALA A 173 14.82 11.89 -20.10
C ALA A 173 15.72 12.22 -18.88
N GLY A 174 16.69 11.36 -18.55
CA GLY A 174 17.59 11.55 -17.41
C GLY A 174 16.99 11.21 -16.04
N TRP A 175 15.82 10.57 -16.01
CA TRP A 175 15.06 10.30 -14.79
C TRP A 175 15.11 8.85 -14.31
N TRP A 176 15.82 7.97 -15.00
CA TRP A 176 15.84 6.53 -14.69
C TRP A 176 16.21 6.22 -13.24
N GLU A 177 17.30 6.80 -12.74
CA GLU A 177 17.74 6.54 -11.36
C GLU A 177 16.71 7.04 -10.33
N ALA A 178 16.04 8.16 -10.60
CA ALA A 178 15.00 8.70 -9.74
C ALA A 178 13.74 7.83 -9.76
N ALA A 179 13.35 7.33 -10.93
CA ALA A 179 12.21 6.43 -11.08
C ALA A 179 12.45 5.08 -10.40
N LEU A 180 13.64 4.50 -10.53
CA LEU A 180 14.03 3.31 -9.77
C LEU A 180 14.03 3.56 -8.26
N ASP A 181 14.49 4.73 -7.82
CA ASP A 181 14.45 5.10 -6.41
C ASP A 181 13.02 5.22 -5.89
N GLU A 182 12.10 5.76 -6.69
CA GLU A 182 10.68 5.81 -6.35
C GLU A 182 10.05 4.41 -6.27
N CYS A 183 10.42 3.48 -7.17
CA CYS A 183 10.00 2.08 -7.11
C CYS A 183 10.48 1.41 -5.82
N ARG A 184 11.75 1.63 -5.44
CA ARG A 184 12.30 1.12 -4.17
C ARG A 184 11.58 1.71 -2.96
N GLN A 185 11.29 3.01 -2.97
CA GLN A 185 10.53 3.67 -1.91
C GLN A 185 9.10 3.09 -1.79
N LEU A 186 8.46 2.72 -2.91
CA LEU A 186 7.17 2.02 -2.88
C LEU A 186 7.30 0.65 -2.18
N CYS A 187 8.28 -0.16 -2.54
CA CYS A 187 8.53 -1.44 -1.88
C CYS A 187 8.84 -1.29 -0.39
N GLN A 188 9.63 -0.28 0.00
CA GLN A 188 9.95 -0.04 1.41
C GLN A 188 8.70 0.31 2.21
N ARG A 189 7.85 1.24 1.71
CA ARG A 189 6.60 1.62 2.38
C ARG A 189 5.64 0.46 2.57
N LYS A 190 5.62 -0.50 1.64
CA LYS A 190 4.75 -1.68 1.72
C LYS A 190 5.22 -2.70 2.76
N GLN A 191 6.51 -2.70 3.10
CA GLN A 191 7.06 -3.56 4.15
C GLN A 191 6.84 -3.01 5.57
N ASP A 192 6.45 -1.74 5.71
CA ASP A 192 6.14 -1.16 7.02
C ASP A 192 4.89 -1.82 7.62
N VAL A 193 5.09 -2.73 8.58
CA VAL A 193 3.99 -3.40 9.28
C VAL A 193 3.52 -2.54 10.47
N LEU A 194 2.24 -2.17 10.45
CA LEU A 194 1.62 -1.48 11.58
C LEU A 194 1.67 -2.36 12.84
N ALA A 195 2.42 -1.91 13.84
CA ALA A 195 2.45 -2.53 15.15
C ALA A 195 1.09 -2.35 15.86
N PRO A 196 0.49 -3.41 16.43
CA PRO A 196 -0.81 -3.32 17.11
C PRO A 196 -0.93 -2.19 18.12
N GLU A 197 0.10 -1.97 18.92
CA GLU A 197 0.15 -0.94 19.96
C GLU A 197 0.14 0.50 19.40
N GLN A 198 0.40 0.68 18.10
CA GLN A 198 0.33 1.97 17.40
C GLN A 198 -0.97 2.14 16.59
N ALA A 199 -1.82 1.10 16.48
CA ALA A 199 -3.00 1.13 15.62
C ALA A 199 -4.00 2.25 15.95
N TYR A 200 -4.02 2.71 17.20
CA TYR A 200 -4.87 3.83 17.63
C TYR A 200 -4.52 5.16 16.96
N ARG A 201 -3.28 5.33 16.47
CA ARG A 201 -2.84 6.56 15.80
C ARG A 201 -3.46 6.73 14.41
N GLU A 202 -3.87 5.63 13.78
CA GLU A 202 -4.53 5.63 12.47
C GLU A 202 -6.03 5.93 12.56
N ILE A 203 -6.61 5.95 13.77
CA ILE A 203 -8.01 6.29 13.97
C ILE A 203 -8.18 7.81 13.85
N GLY A 204 -8.95 8.25 12.86
CA GLY A 204 -8.96 9.65 12.39
C GLY A 204 -9.32 10.70 13.46
N ASN A 205 -10.02 10.33 14.53
CA ASN A 205 -10.40 11.21 15.64
C ASN A 205 -9.68 10.89 16.96
N ALA A 206 -8.62 10.08 16.96
CA ALA A 206 -7.86 9.73 18.15
C ALA A 206 -7.31 10.98 18.88
N TRP A 207 -6.95 12.03 18.14
CA TRP A 207 -6.45 13.31 18.66
C TRP A 207 -7.45 14.06 19.56
N GLN A 208 -8.73 13.68 19.54
CA GLN A 208 -9.76 14.26 20.42
C GLN A 208 -9.76 13.61 21.81
N LEU A 209 -9.15 12.44 21.97
CA LEU A 209 -9.10 11.70 23.22
C LEU A 209 -7.79 11.98 23.96
N LYS A 210 -7.85 12.05 25.29
CA LYS A 210 -6.69 12.33 26.16
C LYS A 210 -6.72 11.46 27.41
N GLY A 211 -5.55 11.25 27.99
CA GLY A 211 -5.37 10.47 29.23
C GLY A 211 -6.00 9.10 29.12
N ARG A 212 -6.81 8.73 30.12
CA ARG A 212 -7.47 7.42 30.19
C ARG A 212 -8.28 7.05 28.94
N HIS A 213 -8.96 8.01 28.30
CA HIS A 213 -9.75 7.73 27.09
C HIS A 213 -8.85 7.32 25.91
N LEU A 214 -7.68 7.94 25.78
CA LEU A 214 -6.71 7.57 24.75
C LEU A 214 -6.02 6.24 25.08
N ALA A 215 -5.72 5.99 26.36
CA ALA A 215 -5.23 4.68 26.81
C ALA A 215 -6.22 3.55 26.49
N CYS A 216 -7.51 3.82 26.66
CA CYS A 216 -8.58 2.89 26.29
C CYS A 216 -8.61 2.66 24.78
N LEU A 217 -8.56 3.72 23.98
CA LEU A 217 -8.48 3.59 22.53
C LEU A 217 -7.24 2.79 22.08
N GLN A 218 -6.09 2.99 22.73
CA GLN A 218 -4.87 2.24 22.46
C GLN A 218 -5.05 0.74 22.67
N LYS A 219 -5.55 0.33 23.84
CA LYS A 219 -5.84 -1.08 24.13
C LYS A 219 -6.87 -1.69 23.17
N LEU A 220 -7.94 -0.96 22.89
CA LEU A 220 -9.00 -1.39 21.99
C LEU A 220 -8.51 -1.57 20.55
N ALA A 221 -7.71 -0.63 20.04
CA ALA A 221 -7.18 -0.67 18.68
C ALA A 221 -6.13 -1.77 18.52
N ASP A 222 -5.25 -1.97 19.51
CA ASP A 222 -4.30 -3.09 19.55
C ASP A 222 -5.05 -4.41 19.43
N TRP A 223 -6.00 -4.65 20.33
CA TRP A 223 -6.79 -5.88 20.35
C TRP A 223 -7.52 -6.09 19.01
N ARG A 224 -8.17 -5.04 18.49
CA ARG A 224 -8.93 -5.12 17.23
C ARG A 224 -8.02 -5.52 16.08
N LEU A 225 -6.83 -4.94 15.97
CA LEU A 225 -5.90 -5.25 14.88
C LEU A 225 -5.36 -6.68 15.01
N ARG A 226 -5.03 -7.14 16.22
CA ARG A 226 -4.62 -8.55 16.44
C ARG A 226 -5.74 -9.51 16.07
N LYS A 227 -6.97 -9.22 16.50
CA LYS A 227 -8.13 -10.08 16.22
C LYS A 227 -8.47 -10.10 14.73
N ALA A 228 -8.34 -8.96 14.05
CA ALA A 228 -8.51 -8.85 12.60
C ALA A 228 -7.53 -9.76 11.83
N ARG A 229 -6.25 -9.73 12.20
CA ARG A 229 -5.21 -10.60 11.63
C ARG A 229 -5.45 -12.07 11.94
N GLU A 230 -5.75 -12.40 13.19
CA GLU A 230 -6.03 -13.77 13.64
C GLU A 230 -7.20 -14.41 12.88
N ARG A 231 -8.28 -13.64 12.65
CA ARG A 231 -9.50 -14.15 12.01
C ARG A 231 -9.50 -13.98 10.50
N ASP A 232 -8.44 -13.42 9.92
CA ASP A 232 -8.43 -12.89 8.56
C ASP A 232 -9.72 -12.14 8.24
N SER A 233 -9.96 -11.05 8.98
CA SER A 233 -11.15 -10.22 8.82
C SER A 233 -10.77 -8.75 8.91
N ALA A 234 -11.25 -7.92 7.98
CA ALA A 234 -10.95 -6.50 8.01
C ALA A 234 -11.41 -5.89 9.36
N VAL A 235 -10.69 -4.87 9.84
CA VAL A 235 -10.86 -4.35 11.21
C VAL A 235 -12.29 -3.90 11.52
N ASN A 236 -13.01 -3.34 10.54
CA ASN A 236 -14.39 -2.90 10.70
C ASN A 236 -15.42 -4.03 10.73
N PHE A 237 -15.03 -5.26 10.35
CA PHE A 237 -15.85 -6.46 10.56
C PHE A 237 -15.60 -7.13 11.92
N ILE A 238 -14.56 -6.72 12.65
CA ILE A 238 -14.38 -7.08 14.07
C ILE A 238 -15.24 -6.15 14.93
N VAL A 239 -14.89 -4.86 14.95
CA VAL A 239 -15.67 -3.79 15.59
C VAL A 239 -15.52 -2.55 14.73
N ARG A 240 -16.64 -1.91 14.36
CA ARG A 240 -16.61 -0.70 13.55
C ARG A 240 -15.80 0.39 14.24
N GLU A 241 -15.04 1.15 13.46
CA GLU A 241 -14.19 2.23 13.99
C GLU A 241 -14.97 3.24 14.83
N GLU A 242 -16.16 3.64 14.38
CA GLU A 242 -17.05 4.52 15.15
C GLU A 242 -17.34 3.97 16.54
N HIS A 243 -17.76 2.70 16.63
CA HIS A 243 -18.08 2.04 17.89
C HIS A 243 -16.86 1.93 18.80
N LEU A 244 -15.68 1.62 18.25
CA LEU A 244 -14.43 1.58 19.01
C LEU A 244 -14.12 2.95 19.63
N GLY A 245 -14.33 4.03 18.87
CA GLY A 245 -14.21 5.40 19.34
C GLY A 245 -15.22 5.75 20.43
N GLN A 246 -16.47 5.31 20.32
CA GLN A 246 -17.49 5.53 21.37
C GLN A 246 -17.15 4.81 22.67
N VAL A 247 -16.71 3.54 22.62
CA VAL A 247 -16.29 2.79 23.80
C VAL A 247 -15.12 3.50 24.51
N ALA A 248 -14.12 3.95 23.75
CA ALA A 248 -12.99 4.68 24.31
C ALA A 248 -13.39 6.03 24.93
N ARG A 249 -14.38 6.73 24.34
CA ARG A 249 -14.87 8.03 24.79
C ARG A 249 -15.73 7.95 26.06
N TYR A 250 -16.59 6.94 26.16
CA TYR A 250 -17.58 6.87 27.23
C TYR A 250 -17.28 5.84 28.32
N LEU A 251 -16.27 4.99 28.12
CA LEU A 251 -15.78 4.02 29.12
C LEU A 251 -16.92 3.18 29.75
N PRO A 252 -17.70 2.46 28.94
CA PRO A 252 -18.89 1.73 29.40
C PRO A 252 -18.53 0.63 30.42
N GLY A 253 -19.39 0.44 31.42
CA GLY A 253 -19.23 -0.55 32.49
C GLY A 253 -20.10 -1.81 32.33
N SER A 254 -20.98 -1.87 31.33
CA SER A 254 -21.90 -2.99 31.14
C SER A 254 -22.25 -3.26 29.67
N LEU A 255 -22.75 -4.47 29.38
CA LEU A 255 -23.21 -4.82 28.02
C LEU A 255 -24.41 -3.96 27.57
N GLY A 256 -25.24 -3.51 28.53
CA GLY A 256 -26.34 -2.60 28.25
C GLY A 256 -25.86 -1.23 27.80
N GLU A 257 -24.80 -0.71 28.43
CA GLU A 257 -24.15 0.54 28.00
C GLU A 257 -23.52 0.41 26.62
N LEU A 258 -22.89 -0.73 26.29
CA LEU A 258 -22.43 -0.98 24.91
C LEU A 258 -23.57 -0.88 23.89
N GLY A 259 -24.74 -1.45 24.22
CA GLY A 259 -25.94 -1.30 23.39
C GLY A 259 -26.41 0.15 23.26
N ALA A 260 -26.38 0.91 24.35
CA ALA A 260 -26.74 2.34 24.35
C ALA A 260 -25.77 3.21 23.52
N LEU A 261 -24.50 2.78 23.39
CA LEU A 261 -23.51 3.42 22.51
C LEU A 261 -23.65 3.03 21.03
N GLY A 262 -24.62 2.18 20.67
CA GLY A 262 -24.93 1.83 19.28
C GLY A 262 -24.22 0.58 18.76
N LEU A 263 -23.46 -0.15 19.59
CA LEU A 263 -22.82 -1.39 19.15
C LEU A 263 -23.86 -2.40 18.69
N SER A 264 -23.58 -3.08 17.58
CA SER A 264 -24.51 -4.05 17.02
C SER A 264 -24.59 -5.33 17.88
N GLY A 265 -25.72 -6.02 17.81
CA GLY A 265 -25.92 -7.29 18.53
C GLY A 265 -24.79 -8.31 18.33
N PRO A 266 -24.28 -8.52 17.10
CA PRO A 266 -23.10 -9.37 16.88
C PRO A 266 -21.83 -8.87 17.57
N GLU A 267 -21.50 -7.58 17.51
CA GLU A 267 -20.33 -7.01 18.19
C GLU A 267 -20.42 -7.23 19.70
N ILE A 268 -21.59 -6.97 20.31
CA ILE A 268 -21.80 -7.18 21.76
C ILE A 268 -21.69 -8.67 22.11
N ARG A 269 -22.35 -9.54 21.34
CA ARG A 269 -22.36 -10.98 21.61
C ARG A 269 -20.98 -11.61 21.53
N TYR A 270 -20.18 -11.25 20.52
CA TYR A 270 -18.86 -11.85 20.31
C TYR A 270 -17.73 -11.15 21.05
N HIS A 271 -17.83 -9.84 21.27
CA HIS A 271 -16.71 -9.03 21.74
C HIS A 271 -17.04 -8.17 22.97
N GLY A 272 -18.30 -8.05 23.35
CA GLY A 272 -18.73 -7.15 24.43
C GLY A 272 -18.00 -7.39 25.76
N LYS A 273 -17.79 -8.66 26.15
CA LYS A 273 -17.00 -8.98 27.35
C LYS A 273 -15.57 -8.46 27.27
N THR A 274 -14.87 -8.76 26.17
CA THR A 274 -13.50 -8.30 25.94
C THR A 274 -13.38 -6.78 25.90
N LEU A 275 -14.34 -6.08 25.28
CA LEU A 275 -14.36 -4.63 25.26
C LEU A 275 -14.46 -4.05 26.69
N LEU A 276 -15.34 -4.61 27.52
CA LEU A 276 -15.49 -4.18 28.92
C LEU A 276 -14.26 -4.52 29.77
N GLU A 277 -13.63 -5.67 29.55
CA GLU A 277 -12.36 -6.05 30.20
C GLU A 277 -11.26 -5.03 29.88
N LEU A 278 -11.08 -4.67 28.60
CA LEU A 278 -10.10 -3.66 28.18
C LEU A 278 -10.41 -2.26 28.75
N VAL A 279 -11.68 -1.88 28.85
CA VAL A 279 -12.09 -0.64 29.53
C VAL A 279 -11.73 -0.68 31.01
N ALA A 280 -12.00 -1.80 31.69
CA ALA A 280 -11.70 -1.99 33.10
C ALA A 280 -10.19 -1.96 33.40
N GLU A 281 -9.35 -2.54 32.52
CA GLU A 281 -7.89 -2.47 32.63
C GLU A 281 -7.38 -1.02 32.67
N THR A 282 -8.02 -0.09 31.95
CA THR A 282 -7.63 1.33 32.01
C THR A 282 -8.06 2.03 33.30
N GLN A 283 -8.98 1.45 34.07
CA GLN A 283 -9.44 2.03 35.33
C GLN A 283 -8.36 1.97 36.41
N THR A 284 -7.54 0.92 36.36
CA THR A 284 -6.47 0.65 37.34
C THR A 284 -5.08 1.02 36.83
N MET A 285 -4.99 1.57 35.63
CA MET A 285 -3.73 1.97 34.99
C MET A 285 -3.19 3.26 35.63
N ASP A 286 -1.87 3.33 35.88
CA ASP A 286 -1.26 4.57 36.35
C ASP A 286 -1.34 5.64 35.26
N ALA A 287 -1.59 6.89 35.65
CA ALA A 287 -1.63 8.00 34.71
C ALA A 287 -0.28 8.23 34.00
N ALA A 288 0.83 7.82 34.62
CA ALA A 288 2.16 7.82 34.02
C ALA A 288 2.32 6.80 32.87
N GLU A 289 1.44 5.80 32.79
CA GLU A 289 1.43 4.81 31.69
C GLU A 289 0.53 5.22 30.52
N TYR A 290 -0.21 6.33 30.64
CA TYR A 290 -1.06 6.79 29.54
C TYR A 290 -0.23 7.20 28.33
N PRO A 291 -0.70 6.90 27.10
CA PRO A 291 -0.02 7.34 25.91
C PRO A 291 -0.03 8.87 25.81
N GLU A 292 1.05 9.42 25.27
CA GLU A 292 1.11 10.83 24.92
C GLU A 292 -0.06 11.22 24.00
N PRO A 293 -0.68 12.40 24.20
CA PRO A 293 -1.77 12.87 23.35
C PRO A 293 -1.40 12.86 21.87
N VAL A 294 -2.31 12.39 21.02
CA VAL A 294 -2.14 12.49 19.57
C VAL A 294 -2.34 13.94 19.16
N ILE A 295 -1.31 14.56 18.58
CA ILE A 295 -1.34 15.96 18.16
C ILE A 295 -1.98 16.05 16.77
N ASN A 296 -3.00 16.90 16.62
CA ASN A 296 -3.52 17.24 15.30
C ASN A 296 -2.56 18.20 14.60
N LEU A 297 -1.86 17.71 13.58
CA LEU A 297 -0.87 18.46 12.81
C LEU A 297 -1.41 19.79 12.28
N ILE A 298 -2.67 19.84 11.86
CA ILE A 298 -3.27 21.02 11.24
C ILE A 298 -3.41 22.19 12.23
N ASP A 299 -3.52 21.87 13.52
CA ASP A 299 -3.66 22.83 14.61
C ASP A 299 -2.29 23.24 15.18
N TYR A 300 -1.20 22.63 14.72
CA TYR A 300 0.14 22.92 15.22
C TYR A 300 0.58 24.35 14.84
N PRO A 301 1.15 25.14 15.77
CA PRO A 301 1.63 26.49 15.48
C PRO A 301 2.59 26.52 14.27
N GLY A 302 2.30 27.39 13.31
CA GLY A 302 3.11 27.51 12.08
C GLY A 302 2.73 26.55 10.94
N TYR A 303 1.89 25.53 11.18
CA TYR A 303 1.50 24.53 10.16
C TYR A 303 1.07 25.15 8.83
N LYS A 304 0.09 26.07 8.86
CA LYS A 304 -0.46 26.66 7.62
C LYS A 304 0.58 27.42 6.80
N LYS A 305 1.54 28.08 7.48
CA LYS A 305 2.58 28.88 6.84
C LYS A 305 3.68 27.97 6.27
N ALA A 306 4.18 27.02 7.07
CA ALA A 306 5.15 26.04 6.64
C ALA A 306 4.65 25.18 5.46
N PHE A 307 3.41 24.68 5.54
CA PHE A 307 2.81 23.90 4.45
C PHE A 307 2.72 24.70 3.14
N ARG A 308 2.39 25.99 3.22
CA ARG A 308 2.34 26.86 2.04
C ARG A 308 3.72 27.09 1.44
N GLU A 309 4.72 27.44 2.26
CA GLU A 309 6.09 27.66 1.77
C GLU A 309 6.69 26.39 1.14
N ILE A 310 6.42 25.22 1.71
CA ILE A 310 6.82 23.94 1.10
C ILE A 310 6.10 23.72 -0.24
N LYS A 311 4.80 24.00 -0.32
CA LYS A 311 4.04 23.91 -1.59
C LYS A 311 4.61 24.84 -2.66
N ASP A 312 4.98 26.06 -2.30
CA ASP A 312 5.56 27.04 -3.21
C ASP A 312 6.94 26.59 -3.70
N LEU A 313 7.78 26.04 -2.81
CA LEU A 313 9.06 25.41 -3.19
C LEU A 313 8.84 24.25 -4.16
N VAL A 314 7.90 23.36 -3.87
CA VAL A 314 7.59 22.21 -4.74
C VAL A 314 7.14 22.67 -6.12
N GLN A 315 6.33 23.72 -6.20
CA GLN A 315 5.89 24.30 -7.48
C GLN A 315 7.07 24.86 -8.29
N GLN A 316 7.98 25.59 -7.65
CA GLN A 316 9.20 26.10 -8.31
C GLN A 316 10.09 24.95 -8.82
N GLN A 317 10.20 23.85 -8.07
CA GLN A 317 10.99 22.70 -8.48
C GLN A 317 10.33 21.89 -9.60
N ALA A 318 9.00 21.84 -9.63
CA ALA A 318 8.24 21.25 -10.73
C ALA A 318 8.54 21.99 -12.05
N GLU A 319 8.50 23.32 -12.02
CA GLU A 319 8.82 24.17 -13.19
C GLU A 319 10.27 24.00 -13.66
N ARG A 320 11.23 23.89 -12.74
CA ARG A 320 12.66 23.72 -13.07
C ARG A 320 13.00 22.34 -13.62
N SER A 321 12.40 21.29 -13.07
CA SER A 321 12.69 19.91 -13.45
C SER A 321 11.83 19.41 -14.61
N GLY A 322 10.71 20.06 -14.90
CA GLY A 322 9.70 19.56 -15.82
C GLY A 322 8.84 18.42 -15.25
N LEU A 323 9.06 18.02 -14.00
CA LEU A 323 8.26 17.00 -13.32
C LEU A 323 6.98 17.59 -12.74
N SER A 324 5.95 16.75 -12.55
CA SER A 324 4.71 17.21 -11.92
C SER A 324 4.92 17.52 -10.43
N ALA A 325 4.29 18.59 -9.94
CA ALA A 325 4.33 18.95 -8.52
C ALA A 325 3.77 17.83 -7.63
N GLU A 326 2.82 17.05 -8.14
CA GLU A 326 2.24 15.91 -7.43
C GLU A 326 3.26 14.77 -7.24
N LEU A 327 4.08 14.47 -8.26
CA LEU A 327 5.18 13.51 -8.17
C LEU A 327 6.26 13.98 -7.18
N LEU A 328 6.56 15.28 -7.18
CA LEU A 328 7.56 15.84 -6.28
C LEU A 328 7.12 15.76 -4.82
N ALA A 329 5.89 16.15 -4.49
CA ALA A 329 5.39 16.05 -3.13
C ALA A 329 3.85 15.98 -3.04
N SER A 330 3.37 14.86 -2.52
CA SER A 330 1.99 14.74 -2.06
C SER A 330 1.76 15.46 -0.73
N ARG A 331 0.49 15.82 -0.44
CA ARG A 331 0.08 16.33 0.87
C ARG A 331 0.50 15.40 2.01
N ARG A 332 0.42 14.07 1.79
CA ARG A 332 0.84 13.04 2.76
C ARG A 332 2.32 13.19 3.11
N GLN A 333 3.18 13.33 2.10
CA GLN A 333 4.62 13.48 2.29
C GLN A 333 4.98 14.79 2.99
N ILE A 334 4.32 15.91 2.63
CA ILE A 334 4.52 17.19 3.32
C ILE A 334 4.09 17.08 4.80
N ASN A 335 2.94 16.46 5.07
CA ASN A 335 2.47 16.28 6.45
C ASN A 335 3.40 15.36 7.25
N ARG A 336 3.93 14.29 6.64
CA ARG A 336 4.92 13.39 7.27
C ARG A 336 6.20 14.15 7.63
N LEU A 337 6.70 14.99 6.72
CA LEU A 337 7.86 15.85 6.94
C LEU A 337 7.63 16.81 8.12
N LEU A 338 6.50 17.51 8.15
CA LEU A 338 6.19 18.46 9.22
C LEU A 338 6.01 17.75 10.56
N SER A 339 5.35 16.58 10.57
CA SER A 339 5.21 15.76 11.78
C SER A 339 6.56 15.26 12.29
N TRP A 340 7.50 14.95 11.39
CA TRP A 340 8.87 14.58 11.74
C TRP A 340 9.64 15.75 12.32
N HIS A 341 9.58 16.91 11.66
CA HIS A 341 10.28 18.13 12.03
C HIS A 341 9.91 18.59 13.45
N TRP A 342 8.61 18.59 13.77
CA TRP A 342 8.12 18.93 15.10
C TRP A 342 8.05 17.76 16.08
N LYS A 343 8.57 16.58 15.70
CA LYS A 343 8.62 15.37 16.56
C LYS A 343 7.25 14.96 17.13
N LEU A 344 6.18 15.11 16.35
CA LEU A 344 4.80 14.89 16.79
C LEU A 344 4.38 13.42 16.86
N ALA A 345 5.13 12.55 16.17
CA ALA A 345 4.88 11.12 16.15
C ALA A 345 6.21 10.37 16.09
N PRO A 346 6.26 9.14 16.66
CA PRO A 346 7.40 8.26 16.45
C PRO A 346 7.58 8.00 14.95
N GLN A 347 8.77 8.25 14.43
CA GLN A 347 9.10 7.94 13.04
C GLN A 347 10.45 7.21 13.01
N THR A 348 10.49 6.11 12.24
CA THR A 348 11.67 5.25 12.08
C THR A 348 12.64 5.75 11.02
N HIS A 349 12.14 6.52 10.05
CA HIS A 349 12.89 6.91 8.85
C HIS A 349 12.83 8.41 8.60
N VAL A 350 13.90 8.92 8.00
CA VAL A 350 13.94 10.28 7.46
C VAL A 350 12.81 10.43 6.42
N PRO A 351 12.04 11.53 6.44
CA PRO A 351 10.95 11.73 5.48
C PRO A 351 11.43 11.68 4.03
N GLU A 352 10.59 11.10 3.17
CA GLU A 352 10.84 10.88 1.73
C GLU A 352 11.33 12.15 1.01
N LEU A 353 10.84 13.32 1.41
CA LEU A 353 11.20 14.62 0.81
C LEU A 353 12.64 15.07 1.11
N LEU A 354 13.27 14.52 2.16
CA LEU A 354 14.66 14.84 2.56
C LEU A 354 15.64 13.72 2.20
N SER A 355 15.17 12.64 1.58
CA SER A 355 15.96 11.46 1.26
C SER A 355 15.87 11.08 -0.21
N GLY A 356 16.73 10.17 -0.66
CA GLY A 356 16.66 9.61 -2.01
C GLY A 356 16.77 10.68 -3.10
N TRP A 357 16.08 10.46 -4.22
CA TRP A 357 16.09 11.37 -5.36
C TRP A 357 15.49 12.75 -5.05
N ARG A 358 14.44 12.83 -4.22
CA ARG A 358 13.84 14.11 -3.79
C ARG A 358 14.79 14.94 -2.93
N GLY A 359 15.47 14.28 -2.00
CA GLY A 359 16.50 14.91 -1.17
C GLY A 359 17.63 15.52 -2.01
N ARG A 360 18.08 14.82 -3.06
CA ARG A 360 19.06 15.36 -4.02
C ARG A 360 18.52 16.55 -4.83
N LEU A 361 17.25 16.52 -5.20
CA LEU A 361 16.63 17.54 -6.03
C LEU A 361 16.33 18.85 -5.26
N PHE A 362 15.75 18.76 -4.07
CA PHE A 362 15.31 19.94 -3.32
C PHE A 362 15.39 19.81 -1.78
N GLY A 363 16.15 18.85 -1.26
CA GLY A 363 16.27 18.64 0.18
C GLY A 363 16.91 19.83 0.92
N GLU A 364 17.90 20.49 0.32
CA GLU A 364 18.58 21.64 0.94
C GLU A 364 17.70 22.89 1.07
N PRO A 365 17.04 23.41 0.01
CA PRO A 365 16.11 24.52 0.18
C PRO A 365 14.94 24.16 1.09
N LEU A 366 14.52 22.89 1.13
CA LEU A 366 13.49 22.41 2.05
C LEU A 366 13.94 22.51 3.52
N LYS A 367 15.18 22.14 3.85
CA LYS A 367 15.73 22.35 5.21
C LYS A 367 15.79 23.84 5.56
N GLY A 368 16.13 24.70 4.60
CA GLY A 368 16.12 26.15 4.78
C GLY A 368 14.74 26.69 5.20
N ILE A 369 13.65 26.15 4.62
CA ILE A 369 12.29 26.47 5.05
C ILE A 369 12.05 25.98 6.48
N LEU A 370 12.36 24.71 6.77
CA LEU A 370 12.11 24.10 8.07
C LEU A 370 12.84 24.81 9.23
N ALA A 371 14.02 25.38 8.98
CA ALA A 371 14.78 26.14 9.98
C ALA A 371 14.04 27.38 10.51
N ASN A 372 13.03 27.88 9.79
CA ASN A 372 12.20 29.00 10.23
C ASN A 372 11.05 28.58 11.18
N TYR A 373 10.89 27.29 11.47
CA TYR A 373 9.76 26.71 12.19
C TYR A 373 10.19 25.77 13.32
N ILE A 374 11.06 26.23 14.22
CA ILE A 374 11.57 25.41 15.34
C ILE A 374 10.51 25.18 16.41
#